data_AF-A0A377ADB3-F1
#
_entry.id   AF-A0A377ADB3-F1
#
_cell.length_a   1.000
_cell.length_b   1.000
_cell.length_c   1.000
_cell.angle_alpha   90.00
_cell.angle_beta   90.00
_cell.angle_gamma   90.00
#
_symmetry.space_group_name_H-M   'P 1'
#
loop_
_entity.id
_entity.type
_entity.pdbx_description
1 polymer ?
#
loop_
_entity_poly.entity_id
_entity_poly.type
_entity_poly.pdbx_seq_one_letter_code
_entity_poly.pdbx_strand_id
1 'polypeptide(L)'
;MTDNTYQPAKVWTWDKSAGGAFANINRPVSGPTHEKTLPVGKHPLQLYSLGTPNGQKVTIMLEELLALGVTGAEYDAWLIRIGDGDQFSSGFVEVNPNSKIPALRDHTHNPPIRVF
;
A
#
# COMPACT_ATOMS: atom_id res chain seq x y z
N MET A 1 -18.72 -21.85 40.32
CA MET A 1 -18.55 -20.54 39.65
C MET A 1 -17.85 -20.82 38.33
N THR A 2 -18.53 -20.65 37.20
CA THR A 2 -17.86 -20.69 35.89
C THR A 2 -16.91 -19.50 35.82
N ASP A 3 -15.65 -19.76 35.54
CA ASP A 3 -14.65 -18.72 35.30
C ASP A 3 -15.02 -17.98 34.01
N ASN A 4 -15.54 -16.75 34.15
CA ASN A 4 -15.97 -15.91 33.03
C ASN A 4 -14.78 -15.19 32.34
N THR A 5 -13.55 -15.63 32.59
CA THR A 5 -12.36 -15.13 31.91
C THR A 5 -12.32 -15.62 30.47
N TYR A 6 -12.00 -14.73 29.51
CA TYR A 6 -11.84 -15.08 28.10
C TYR A 6 -10.85 -16.24 27.92
N GLN A 7 -11.28 -17.24 27.15
CA GLN A 7 -10.44 -18.37 26.74
C GLN A 7 -10.35 -18.40 25.21
N PRO A 8 -9.16 -18.22 24.61
CA PRO A 8 -8.99 -18.35 23.17
C PRO A 8 -9.41 -19.74 22.67
N ALA A 9 -10.04 -19.79 21.50
CA ALA A 9 -10.31 -21.06 20.82
C ALA A 9 -9.00 -21.74 20.37
N LYS A 10 -9.00 -23.08 20.30
CA LYS A 10 -7.86 -23.86 19.79
C LYS A 10 -7.45 -23.48 18.36
N VAL A 11 -8.44 -23.12 17.54
CA VAL A 11 -8.26 -22.64 16.17
C VAL A 11 -9.02 -21.32 16.08
N TRP A 12 -8.31 -20.26 15.71
CA TRP A 12 -8.91 -18.95 15.54
C TRP A 12 -9.87 -18.94 14.34
N THR A 13 -10.97 -18.21 14.47
CA THR A 13 -11.93 -17.99 13.38
C THR A 13 -12.20 -16.49 13.22
N TRP A 14 -12.45 -16.07 11.99
CA TRP A 14 -12.72 -14.67 11.70
C TRP A 14 -14.18 -14.32 11.96
N ASP A 15 -14.44 -13.60 13.04
CA ASP A 15 -15.73 -12.95 13.27
C ASP A 15 -15.81 -11.64 12.48
N LYS A 16 -16.67 -11.62 11.47
CA LYS A 16 -16.88 -10.44 10.62
C LYS A 16 -17.70 -9.33 11.29
N SER A 17 -18.28 -9.59 12.47
CA SER A 17 -19.11 -8.63 13.21
C SER A 17 -18.33 -7.80 14.24
N ALA A 18 -17.05 -8.12 14.49
CA ALA A 18 -16.23 -7.52 15.54
C ALA A 18 -15.98 -6.00 15.40
N GLY A 19 -16.27 -5.40 14.24
CA GLY A 19 -16.26 -3.95 14.03
C GLY A 19 -14.90 -3.28 14.29
N GLY A 20 -14.92 -1.99 14.61
CA GLY A 20 -13.72 -1.19 14.91
C GLY A 20 -13.09 -0.46 13.72
N ALA A 21 -12.02 0.30 13.98
CA ALA A 21 -11.27 0.99 12.94
C ALA A 21 -10.65 -0.03 11.96
N PHE A 22 -10.76 0.26 10.65
CA PHE A 22 -10.27 -0.60 9.57
C PHE A 22 -10.97 -1.96 9.42
N ALA A 23 -12.11 -2.17 10.07
CA ALA A 23 -12.90 -3.41 9.93
C ALA A 23 -13.33 -3.70 8.49
N ASN A 24 -13.53 -2.65 7.69
CA ASN A 24 -13.90 -2.76 6.27
C ASN A 24 -12.75 -3.23 5.38
N ILE A 25 -11.50 -3.17 5.84
CA ILE A 25 -10.31 -3.48 5.02
C ILE A 25 -9.43 -4.60 5.58
N ASN A 26 -9.42 -4.83 6.90
CA ASN A 26 -8.62 -5.87 7.52
C ASN A 26 -9.23 -7.26 7.24
N ARG A 27 -8.40 -8.17 6.73
CA ARG A 27 -8.81 -9.53 6.37
C ARG A 27 -7.70 -10.53 6.77
N PRO A 28 -8.05 -11.78 7.09
CA PRO A 28 -7.07 -12.84 7.38
C PRO A 28 -6.44 -13.44 6.11
N VAL A 29 -6.70 -12.84 4.93
CA VAL A 29 -6.20 -13.28 3.63
C VAL A 29 -5.71 -12.08 2.82
N SER A 30 -4.72 -12.29 1.96
CA SER A 30 -4.18 -11.30 1.03
C SER A 30 -4.85 -11.38 -0.35
N GLY A 31 -4.37 -10.56 -1.29
CA GLY A 31 -4.75 -10.61 -2.70
C GLY A 31 -5.76 -9.53 -3.13
N PRO A 32 -5.95 -9.39 -4.46
CA PRO A 32 -6.78 -8.35 -5.03
C PRO A 32 -8.26 -8.59 -4.72
N THR A 33 -9.02 -7.51 -4.69
CA THR A 33 -10.48 -7.50 -4.46
C THR A 33 -11.26 -6.96 -5.65
N HIS A 34 -10.60 -6.21 -6.52
CA HIS A 34 -11.20 -5.62 -7.71
C HIS A 34 -10.14 -5.39 -8.78
N GLU A 35 -10.59 -5.43 -10.04
CA GLU A 35 -9.75 -5.14 -11.18
C GLU A 35 -9.63 -3.63 -11.38
N LYS A 36 -8.40 -3.12 -11.36
CA LYS A 36 -8.09 -1.72 -11.61
C LYS A 36 -6.61 -1.57 -11.92
N THR A 37 -6.32 -1.02 -13.10
CA THR A 37 -4.95 -0.66 -13.49
C THR A 37 -4.54 0.62 -12.77
N LEU A 38 -3.24 0.75 -12.50
CA LEU A 38 -2.68 1.95 -11.91
C LEU A 38 -2.38 2.99 -13.01
N PRO A 39 -2.61 4.29 -12.74
CA PRO A 39 -2.17 5.35 -13.65
C PRO A 39 -0.64 5.42 -13.69
N VAL A 40 -0.09 5.74 -14.87
CA VAL A 40 1.34 5.94 -15.08
C VAL A 40 1.52 7.32 -15.72
N GLY A 41 2.30 8.19 -15.08
CA GLY A 41 2.59 9.53 -15.57
C GLY A 41 3.85 9.57 -16.42
N LYS A 42 4.45 10.75 -16.54
CA LYS A 42 5.59 11.01 -17.43
C LYS A 42 6.95 10.84 -16.74
N HIS A 43 6.98 10.82 -15.41
CA HIS A 43 8.22 10.84 -14.64
C HIS A 43 8.80 9.43 -14.46
N PRO A 44 10.13 9.29 -14.28
CA PRO A 44 10.79 7.98 -14.19
C PRO A 44 10.31 7.15 -13.00
N LEU A 45 9.93 7.79 -11.89
CA LEU A 45 9.49 7.10 -10.68
C LEU A 45 7.98 7.25 -10.49
N GLN A 46 7.28 6.12 -10.41
CA GLN A 46 5.83 6.06 -10.16
C GLN A 46 5.59 5.62 -8.72
N LEU A 47 5.21 6.57 -7.87
CA LEU A 47 4.95 6.35 -6.44
C LEU A 47 3.44 6.21 -6.20
N TYR A 48 3.02 5.09 -5.64
CA TYR A 48 1.64 4.84 -5.21
C TYR A 48 1.59 4.88 -3.68
N SER A 49 1.05 5.96 -3.12
CA SER A 49 1.25 6.26 -1.70
C SER A 49 0.10 7.03 -1.06
N LEU A 50 0.25 7.30 0.24
CA LEU A 50 -0.62 8.15 1.05
C LEU A 50 0.27 8.87 2.07
N GLY A 51 -0.06 10.11 2.43
CA GLY A 51 0.68 10.99 3.36
C GLY A 51 0.76 10.53 4.83
N THR A 52 0.79 9.22 5.08
CA THR A 52 1.11 8.60 6.37
C THR A 52 2.60 8.77 6.72
N PRO A 53 3.02 8.49 7.96
CA PRO A 53 4.45 8.50 8.30
C PRO A 53 5.33 7.60 7.40
N ASN A 54 4.80 6.51 6.85
CA ASN A 54 5.56 5.67 5.92
C ASN A 54 5.63 6.29 4.52
N GLY A 55 4.54 6.88 4.03
CA GLY A 55 4.53 7.54 2.72
C GLY A 55 5.40 8.81 2.70
N GLN A 56 5.38 9.58 3.79
CA GLN A 56 6.19 10.79 3.96
C GLN A 56 7.69 10.52 3.81
N LYS A 57 8.19 9.36 4.29
CA LYS A 57 9.60 8.97 4.14
C LYS A 57 10.05 9.03 2.68
N VAL A 58 9.23 8.51 1.77
CA VAL A 58 9.60 8.39 0.35
C VAL A 58 9.49 9.73 -0.36
N THR A 59 8.42 10.49 -0.13
CA THR A 59 8.30 11.83 -0.74
C THR A 59 9.38 12.77 -0.21
N ILE A 60 9.71 12.73 1.08
CA ILE A 60 10.83 13.52 1.63
C ILE A 60 12.14 13.10 0.96
N MET A 61 12.43 11.80 0.86
CA MET A 61 13.65 11.31 0.19
C MET A 61 13.76 11.83 -1.26
N LEU A 62 12.66 11.78 -2.02
CA LEU A 62 12.63 12.23 -3.41
C LEU A 62 12.83 13.75 -3.51
N GLU A 63 12.15 14.53 -2.68
CA GLU A 63 12.33 15.99 -2.63
C GLU A 63 13.75 16.39 -2.19
N GLU A 64 14.37 15.68 -1.24
CA GLU A 64 15.77 15.90 -0.84
C GLU A 64 16.74 15.61 -2.00
N LEU A 65 16.50 14.57 -2.80
CA LEU A 65 17.28 14.29 -4.01
C LEU A 65 17.08 15.39 -5.08
N LEU A 66 15.86 15.86 -5.28
CA LEU A 66 15.55 16.94 -6.21
C LEU A 66 16.22 18.26 -5.78
N ALA A 67 16.26 18.56 -4.48
CA ALA A 67 16.95 19.72 -3.92
C ALA A 67 18.47 19.70 -4.20
N LEU A 68 19.06 18.50 -4.33
CA LEU A 68 20.46 18.30 -4.75
C LEU A 68 20.65 18.29 -6.28
N GLY A 69 19.59 18.54 -7.06
CA GLY A 69 19.63 18.58 -8.52
C GLY A 69 19.62 17.20 -9.20
N VAL A 70 19.24 16.14 -8.49
CA VAL A 70 19.16 14.78 -9.06
C VAL A 70 17.89 14.65 -9.90
N THR A 71 17.96 15.01 -11.18
CA THR A 71 16.80 15.02 -12.10
C THR A 71 16.15 13.65 -12.32
N GLY A 72 16.89 12.56 -12.10
CA GLY A 72 16.34 11.19 -12.13
C GLY A 72 15.37 10.86 -10.98
N ALA A 73 15.29 11.72 -9.95
CA ALA A 73 14.38 11.55 -8.82
C ALA A 73 12.97 12.13 -9.05
N GLU A 74 12.74 12.76 -10.20
CA GLU A 74 11.43 13.24 -10.63
C GLU A 74 10.38 12.12 -10.57
N TYR A 75 9.20 12.41 -10.01
CA TYR A 75 8.22 11.38 -9.68
C TYR A 75 6.76 11.82 -9.88
N ASP A 76 5.91 10.85 -10.23
CA ASP A 76 4.46 10.98 -10.14
C ASP A 76 3.98 10.30 -8.84
N ALA A 77 3.40 11.07 -7.91
CA ALA A 77 2.83 10.53 -6.67
C ALA A 77 1.31 10.38 -6.75
N TRP A 78 0.87 9.15 -6.99
CA TRP A 78 -0.53 8.76 -7.06
C TRP A 78 -1.10 8.43 -5.69
N LEU A 79 -2.24 9.03 -5.37
CA LEU A 79 -2.94 8.82 -4.11
C LEU A 79 -3.60 7.43 -4.05
N ILE A 80 -3.30 6.66 -3.01
CA ILE A 80 -3.93 5.39 -2.66
C ILE A 80 -4.69 5.56 -1.34
N ARG A 81 -6.02 5.61 -1.39
CA ARG A 81 -6.83 5.79 -0.17
C ARG A 81 -6.98 4.44 0.53
N ILE A 82 -6.15 4.20 1.55
CA ILE A 82 -6.14 2.91 2.25
C ILE A 82 -7.46 2.57 2.96
N GLY A 83 -8.24 3.59 3.34
CA GLY A 83 -9.56 3.45 3.95
C GLY A 83 -10.62 2.95 2.97
N ASP A 84 -10.42 3.18 1.67
CA ASP A 84 -11.34 2.83 0.59
C ASP A 84 -10.94 1.50 -0.09
N GLY A 85 -9.80 0.91 0.30
CA GLY A 85 -9.35 -0.37 -0.21
C GLY A 85 -8.59 -0.31 -1.54
N ASP A 86 -8.13 0.87 -1.98
CA ASP A 86 -7.36 1.04 -3.23
C ASP A 86 -6.11 0.14 -3.29
N GLN A 87 -5.50 -0.16 -2.13
CA GLN A 87 -4.34 -1.05 -1.98
C GLN A 87 -4.63 -2.51 -2.34
N PHE A 88 -5.90 -2.88 -2.52
CA PHE A 88 -6.34 -4.21 -2.95
C PHE A 88 -6.81 -4.24 -4.41
N SER A 89 -6.51 -3.23 -5.21
CA SER A 89 -6.67 -3.31 -6.67
C SER A 89 -5.67 -4.31 -7.28
N SER A 90 -6.02 -4.95 -8.39
CA SER A 90 -5.09 -5.84 -9.12
C SER A 90 -3.78 -5.13 -9.46
N GLY A 91 -3.85 -3.90 -9.98
CA GLY A 91 -2.66 -3.10 -10.28
C GLY A 91 -1.81 -2.77 -9.05
N PHE A 92 -2.40 -2.48 -7.88
CA PHE A 92 -1.61 -2.24 -6.66
C PHE A 92 -0.97 -3.52 -6.12
N VAL A 93 -1.68 -4.65 -6.14
CA VAL A 93 -1.13 -5.94 -5.71
C VAL A 93 0.02 -6.39 -6.61
N GLU A 94 -0.03 -6.04 -7.90
CA GLU A 94 1.09 -6.24 -8.84
C GLU A 94 2.31 -5.34 -8.58
N VAL A 95 2.20 -4.24 -7.83
CA VAL A 95 3.38 -3.52 -7.37
C VAL A 95 3.83 -4.02 -6.00
N ASN A 96 2.89 -4.24 -5.08
CA ASN A 96 3.17 -4.73 -3.74
C ASN A 96 2.14 -5.82 -3.31
N PRO A 97 2.52 -7.10 -3.27
CA PRO A 97 1.62 -8.19 -2.87
C PRO A 97 1.17 -8.09 -1.40
N ASN A 98 1.87 -7.31 -0.56
CA ASN A 98 1.50 -7.06 0.82
C ASN A 98 0.36 -6.02 0.97
N SER A 99 -0.07 -5.37 -0.13
CA SER A 99 -1.15 -4.38 -0.13
C SER A 99 -0.91 -3.26 0.90
N LYS A 100 0.32 -2.73 0.97
CA LYS A 100 0.69 -1.58 1.81
C LYS A 100 1.36 -0.49 0.99
N ILE A 101 1.07 0.76 1.34
CA ILE A 101 1.82 1.92 0.89
C ILE A 101 3.06 2.17 1.78
N PRO A 102 4.05 2.94 1.30
CA PRO A 102 4.27 3.32 -0.10
C PRO A 102 4.68 2.11 -0.95
N ALA A 103 4.40 2.15 -2.25
CA ALA A 103 4.91 1.21 -3.25
C ALA A 103 5.41 1.99 -4.46
N LEU A 104 6.54 1.59 -5.04
CA LEU A 104 7.20 2.35 -6.11
C LEU A 104 7.61 1.46 -7.28
N ARG A 105 7.29 1.90 -8.51
CA ARG A 105 7.84 1.36 -9.75
C ARG A 105 8.83 2.33 -10.34
N ASP A 106 9.99 1.81 -10.72
CA ASP A 106 10.99 2.54 -11.51
C ASP A 106 10.83 2.16 -12.99
N HIS A 107 10.42 3.15 -13.79
CA HIS A 107 10.17 3.07 -15.22
C HIS A 107 11.39 3.41 -16.09
N THR A 108 12.57 3.60 -15.49
CA THR A 108 13.83 3.74 -16.25
C THR A 108 14.27 2.43 -16.90
N HIS A 109 13.67 1.30 -16.52
CA HIS A 109 13.93 -0.04 -17.02
C HIS A 109 12.74 -0.60 -17.81
N ASN A 110 13.01 -1.57 -18.71
CA ASN A 110 11.99 -2.32 -19.43
C ASN A 110 12.22 -3.84 -19.28
N PRO A 111 11.36 -4.57 -18.55
CA PRO A 111 10.14 -4.10 -17.89
C PRO A 111 10.45 -3.21 -16.67
N PRO A 112 9.49 -2.34 -16.24
CA PRO A 112 9.64 -1.56 -15.02
C PRO A 112 9.91 -2.44 -13.80
N ILE A 113 10.78 -1.97 -12.91
CA ILE A 113 11.18 -2.72 -11.72
C ILE A 113 10.39 -2.27 -10.49
N ARG A 114 10.05 -3.21 -9.60
CA ARG A 114 9.51 -2.91 -8.27
C ARG A 114 10.67 -2.56 -7.36
N VAL A 115 10.58 -1.43 -6.67
CA VAL A 115 11.65 -0.99 -5.76
C VAL A 115 11.39 -1.47 -4.32
N PHE A 116 10.14 -1.36 -3.85
CA PHE A 116 9.65 -1.90 -2.58
C PHE A 116 8.12 -2.11 -2.61
#